data_AF-A0A963M9C5-F1
#
_entry.id   AF-A0A963M9C5-F1
#
_cell.length_a   1.000
_cell.length_b   1.000
_cell.length_c   1.000
_cell.angle_alpha   90.00
_cell.angle_beta   90.00
_cell.angle_gamma   90.00
#
_symmetry.space_group_name_H-M   'P 1'
#
loop_
_entity.id
_entity.type
_entity.pdbx_description
1 polymer ?
#
loop_
_entity_poly.entity_id
_entity_poly.type
_entity_poly.pdbx_seq_one_letter_code
_entity_poly.pdbx_strand_id
1 'polypeptide(L)'
;MTSEAMNPITEDDIAQFLIHTPDFFERHAELLSAVQLTSPHGGRAVSLQERQAEMLREKIKLLELRLMEMMRHGNENMLIADKVQRWARQMFLVGRPVDLPTALLAGLQSQFAVPQAALKLWDVAEVYAQEPFAQGASEDARSLASSLSAPYCGVNSGFDVLHWLEEPERVQSLALLPLRAA
;
A
#
# COMPACT_ATOMS: atom_id res chain seq x y z
N MET A 1 11.07 -69.71 -1.39
CA MET A 1 11.38 -68.89 -0.20
C MET A 1 11.74 -67.52 -0.72
N THR A 2 10.82 -66.56 -0.56
CA THR A 2 10.89 -65.21 -1.11
C THR A 2 11.93 -64.38 -0.36
N SER A 3 12.88 -63.81 -1.09
CA SER A 3 13.85 -62.83 -0.60
C SER A 3 13.09 -61.59 -0.11
N GLU A 4 13.17 -61.27 1.18
CA GLU A 4 12.73 -59.96 1.68
C GLU A 4 13.55 -58.87 0.99
N ALA A 5 12.87 -58.03 0.21
CA ALA A 5 13.46 -56.83 -0.35
C ALA A 5 13.77 -55.88 0.81
N MET A 6 15.05 -55.76 1.14
CA MET A 6 15.54 -54.79 2.09
C MET A 6 15.30 -53.40 1.50
N ASN A 7 14.16 -52.79 1.85
CA ASN A 7 13.84 -51.42 1.47
C ASN A 7 14.90 -50.51 2.10
N PRO A 8 15.76 -49.85 1.30
CA PRO A 8 16.77 -48.97 1.86
C PRO A 8 16.06 -47.78 2.54
N ILE A 9 16.42 -47.52 3.80
CA ILE A 9 15.91 -46.36 4.54
C ILE A 9 16.27 -45.10 3.75
N THR A 10 15.26 -44.33 3.35
CA THR A 10 15.45 -43.10 2.57
C THR A 10 15.68 -41.88 3.49
N GLU A 11 16.20 -40.78 2.94
CA GLU A 11 16.37 -39.53 3.69
C GLU A 11 15.02 -38.97 4.20
N ASP A 12 13.95 -39.14 3.40
CA ASP A 12 12.60 -38.76 3.79
C ASP A 12 12.08 -39.60 4.97
N ASP A 13 12.37 -40.90 4.99
CA ASP A 13 12.00 -41.76 6.13
C ASP A 13 12.69 -41.31 7.43
N ILE A 14 13.97 -40.90 7.33
CA ILE A 14 14.73 -40.37 8.48
C ILE A 14 14.15 -39.03 8.92
N ALA A 15 13.86 -38.12 7.99
CA ALA A 15 13.27 -36.83 8.30
C ALA A 15 11.90 -36.99 8.98
N GLN A 16 11.05 -37.88 8.45
CA GLN A 16 9.73 -38.16 8.99
C GLN A 16 9.83 -38.80 10.39
N PHE A 17 10.76 -39.72 10.60
CA PHE A 17 11.04 -40.31 11.91
C PHE A 17 11.47 -39.27 12.95
N LEU A 18 12.38 -38.37 12.60
CA LEU A 18 12.87 -37.31 13.50
C LEU A 18 11.80 -36.27 13.83
N ILE A 19 10.91 -35.94 12.88
CA ILE A 19 9.76 -35.05 13.11
C ILE A 19 8.77 -35.66 14.10
N HIS A 20 8.51 -36.96 14.00
CA HIS A 20 7.54 -37.65 14.85
C HIS A 20 8.12 -38.17 16.18
N THR A 21 9.44 -38.09 16.37
CA THR A 21 10.13 -38.56 17.59
C THR A 21 11.04 -37.45 18.16
N PRO A 22 10.48 -36.37 18.72
CA PRO A 22 11.27 -35.20 19.15
C PRO A 22 12.20 -35.48 20.34
N ASP A 23 11.86 -36.45 21.18
CA ASP A 23 12.64 -36.95 22.31
C ASP A 23 13.88 -37.76 21.90
N PHE A 24 13.99 -38.12 20.61
CA PHE A 24 15.15 -38.82 20.05
C PHE A 24 16.47 -38.10 20.37
N PHE A 25 16.48 -36.77 20.26
CA PHE A 25 17.66 -35.96 20.50
C PHE A 25 17.99 -35.77 21.99
N GLU A 26 17.02 -35.95 22.88
CA GLU A 26 17.26 -35.99 24.32
C GLU A 26 17.92 -37.31 24.72
N ARG A 27 17.43 -38.44 24.16
CA ARG A 27 17.98 -39.78 24.40
C ARG A 27 19.34 -40.01 23.75
N HIS A 28 19.61 -39.32 22.65
CA HIS A 28 20.86 -39.39 21.91
C HIS A 28 21.57 -38.02 21.85
N ALA A 29 21.73 -37.39 23.01
CA ALA A 29 22.40 -36.08 23.12
C ALA A 29 23.84 -36.07 22.57
N GLU A 30 24.54 -37.20 22.63
CA GLU A 30 25.88 -37.36 22.04
C GLU A 30 25.86 -37.22 20.51
N LEU A 31 24.78 -37.66 19.84
CA LEU A 31 24.59 -37.47 18.40
C LEU A 31 24.46 -35.99 18.03
N LEU A 32 23.84 -35.15 18.88
CA LEU A 32 23.80 -33.70 18.64
C LEU A 32 25.19 -33.05 18.63
N SER A 33 26.12 -33.59 19.41
CA SER A 33 27.51 -33.12 19.44
C SER A 33 28.34 -33.62 18.25
N ALA A 34 27.94 -34.75 17.66
CA ALA A 34 28.61 -35.38 16.53
C ALA A 34 28.04 -34.91 15.17
N VAL A 35 26.77 -34.50 15.11
CA VAL A 35 26.11 -34.03 13.88
C VAL A 35 26.58 -32.61 13.57
N GLN A 36 27.53 -32.54 12.64
CA GLN A 36 28.11 -31.31 12.15
C GLN A 36 27.38 -30.87 10.88
N LEU A 37 26.49 -29.88 10.98
CA LEU A 37 25.94 -29.22 9.81
C LEU A 37 26.96 -28.19 9.33
N THR A 38 27.56 -28.42 8.16
CA THR A 38 28.47 -27.46 7.53
C THR A 38 27.66 -26.28 7.03
N SER A 39 27.88 -25.10 7.62
CA SER A 39 27.38 -23.85 7.07
C SER A 39 28.11 -23.56 5.74
N PRO A 40 27.42 -23.05 4.70
CA PRO A 40 28.07 -22.63 3.47
C PRO A 40 29.03 -21.44 3.65
N HIS A 41 29.08 -20.79 4.83
CA HIS A 41 29.90 -19.60 5.11
C HIS A 41 31.12 -19.80 6.02
N GLY A 42 31.68 -21.01 6.09
CA GLY A 42 32.99 -21.26 6.72
C GLY A 42 33.05 -22.61 7.40
N GLY A 43 34.16 -23.34 7.22
CA GLY A 43 34.37 -24.75 7.59
C GLY A 43 34.41 -25.07 9.09
N ARG A 44 33.49 -24.50 9.88
CA ARG A 44 33.29 -24.80 11.30
C ARG A 44 31.89 -25.36 11.44
N ALA A 45 31.78 -26.56 12.01
CA ALA A 45 30.50 -27.16 12.33
C ALA A 45 29.76 -26.34 13.39
N VAL A 46 28.51 -26.02 13.12
CA VAL A 46 27.66 -25.17 13.98
C VAL A 46 26.59 -26.04 14.63
N SER A 47 26.39 -25.89 15.94
CA SER A 47 25.38 -26.64 16.70
C SER A 47 23.96 -26.29 16.22
N LEU A 48 23.02 -27.23 16.29
CA LEU A 48 21.60 -26.98 16.01
C LEU A 48 21.05 -25.78 16.80
N GLN A 49 21.53 -25.58 18.03
CA GLN A 49 21.17 -24.44 18.89
C GLN A 49 21.69 -23.11 18.34
N GLU A 50 22.90 -23.08 17.78
CA GLU A 50 23.46 -21.89 17.15
C GLU A 50 22.69 -21.52 15.87
N ARG A 51 22.31 -22.52 15.06
CA ARG A 51 21.44 -22.32 13.89
C ARG A 51 20.06 -21.79 14.28
N GLN A 52 19.44 -22.33 15.34
CA GLN A 52 18.18 -21.81 15.86
C GLN A 52 18.31 -20.37 16.37
N ALA A 53 19.40 -20.05 17.08
CA ALA A 53 19.67 -18.69 17.55
C ALA A 53 19.89 -17.70 16.39
N GLU A 54 20.58 -18.13 15.33
CA GLU A 54 20.78 -17.32 14.12
C GLU A 54 19.46 -17.05 13.40
N MET A 55 18.62 -18.07 13.21
CA MET A 55 17.27 -17.90 12.64
C MET A 55 16.39 -16.97 13.47
N LEU A 56 16.47 -17.05 14.81
CA LEU A 56 15.74 -16.13 15.70
C LEU A 56 16.25 -14.70 15.57
N ARG A 57 17.57 -14.48 15.46
CA ARG A 57 18.15 -13.15 15.24
C ARG A 57 17.70 -12.55 13.91
N GLU A 58 17.68 -13.35 12.84
CA GLU A 58 17.20 -12.91 11.54
C GLU A 58 15.71 -12.56 11.57
N LYS A 59 14.89 -13.39 12.24
CA LYS A 59 13.47 -13.11 12.44
C LYS A 59 13.24 -11.83 13.23
N ILE A 60 14.00 -11.60 14.31
CA ILE A 60 13.93 -10.36 15.10
C ILE A 60 14.25 -9.17 14.22
N LYS A 61 15.34 -9.22 13.44
CA LYS A 61 15.73 -8.13 12.53
C LYS A 61 14.64 -7.82 11.50
N LEU A 62 14.01 -8.85 10.92
CA LEU A 62 12.89 -8.66 9.98
C LEU A 62 11.67 -8.03 10.66
N LEU A 63 11.34 -8.46 11.88
CA LEU A 63 10.24 -7.88 12.65
C LEU A 63 10.51 -6.43 13.02
N GLU A 64 11.73 -6.09 13.43
CA GLU A 64 12.14 -4.71 13.72
C GLU A 64 12.01 -3.81 12.49
N LEU A 65 12.46 -4.27 11.32
CA LEU A 65 12.29 -3.54 10.05
C LEU A 65 10.80 -3.30 9.75
N ARG A 66 9.97 -4.33 9.92
CA ARG A 66 8.52 -4.21 9.67
C ARG A 66 7.84 -3.26 10.65
N LEU A 67 8.28 -3.26 11.91
CA LEU A 67 7.79 -2.34 12.94
C LEU A 67 8.13 -0.89 12.59
N MET A 68 9.35 -0.64 12.12
CA MET A 68 9.76 0.70 11.66
C MET A 68 8.94 1.17 10.46
N GLU A 69 8.68 0.31 9.49
CA GLU A 69 7.77 0.63 8.37
C GLU A 69 6.37 0.98 8.85
N MET A 70 5.82 0.19 9.77
CA MET A 70 4.49 0.42 10.32
C MET A 70 4.41 1.73 11.11
N MET A 71 5.43 2.06 11.90
CA MET A 71 5.49 3.35 12.62
C MET A 71 5.56 4.52 11.64
N ARG A 72 6.35 4.41 10.56
CA ARG A 72 6.41 5.42 9.51
C ARG A 72 5.04 5.63 8.86
N HIS A 73 4.38 4.55 8.44
CA HIS A 73 3.04 4.62 7.86
C HIS A 73 2.01 5.18 8.86
N GLY A 74 2.11 4.82 10.13
CA GLY A 74 1.26 5.39 11.18
C GLY A 74 1.41 6.90 11.29
N ASN A 75 2.65 7.40 11.26
CA ASN A 75 2.92 8.84 11.29
C ASN A 75 2.42 9.55 10.03
N GLU A 76 2.66 8.98 8.84
CA GLU A 76 2.16 9.50 7.56
C GLU A 76 0.62 9.58 7.55
N ASN A 77 -0.07 8.53 8.01
CA ASN A 77 -1.52 8.50 8.11
C ASN A 77 -2.06 9.54 9.09
N MET A 78 -1.39 9.72 10.23
CA MET A 78 -1.77 10.76 11.21
C MET A 78 -1.63 12.16 10.61
N LEU A 79 -0.56 12.43 9.86
CA LEU A 79 -0.37 13.69 9.15
C LEU A 79 -1.44 13.91 8.07
N ILE A 80 -1.81 12.87 7.32
CA ILE A 80 -2.88 12.94 6.32
C ILE A 80 -4.22 13.24 7.00
N ALA A 81 -4.54 12.56 8.10
CA ALA A 81 -5.78 12.78 8.85
C ALA A 81 -5.90 14.23 9.35
N ASP A 82 -4.82 14.79 9.91
CA ASP A 82 -4.77 16.19 10.36
C ASP A 82 -4.98 17.17 9.19
N LYS A 83 -4.34 16.94 8.04
CA LYS A 83 -4.56 17.73 6.82
C LYS A 83 -6.01 17.66 6.35
N VAL A 84 -6.62 16.47 6.33
CA VAL A 84 -8.03 16.29 5.95
C VAL A 84 -8.95 17.07 6.91
N GLN A 85 -8.73 16.99 8.22
CA GLN A 85 -9.52 17.73 9.20
C GLN A 85 -9.37 19.25 9.02
N ARG A 86 -8.14 19.75 8.83
CA ARG A 86 -7.87 21.17 8.61
C ARG A 86 -8.51 21.66 7.31
N TRP A 87 -8.40 20.88 6.23
CA TRP A 87 -9.02 21.19 4.94
C TRP A 87 -10.55 21.20 5.02
N ALA A 88 -11.16 20.20 5.67
CA ALA A 88 -12.60 20.17 5.91
C ALA A 88 -13.06 21.40 6.71
N ARG A 89 -12.36 21.74 7.80
CA ARG A 89 -12.63 22.94 8.59
C ARG A 89 -12.55 24.22 7.75
N GLN A 90 -11.54 24.36 6.89
CA GLN A 90 -11.43 25.53 6.00
C GLN A 90 -12.66 25.67 5.11
N MET A 91 -13.14 24.57 4.52
CA MET A 91 -14.36 24.57 3.71
C MET A 91 -15.61 24.94 4.52
N PHE A 92 -15.75 24.44 5.75
CA PHE A 92 -16.88 24.81 6.63
C PHE A 92 -16.88 26.27 7.07
N LEU A 93 -15.73 26.93 7.07
CA LEU A 93 -15.60 28.35 7.42
C LEU A 93 -15.85 29.29 6.24
N VAL A 94 -16.05 28.77 5.03
CA VAL A 94 -16.38 29.57 3.86
C VAL A 94 -17.80 30.14 4.01
N GLY A 95 -17.90 31.46 4.14
CA GLY A 95 -19.18 32.14 4.40
C GLY A 95 -20.08 32.27 3.17
N ARG A 96 -19.51 32.31 1.96
CA ARG A 96 -20.28 32.44 0.71
C ARG A 96 -20.10 31.19 -0.14
N PRO A 97 -21.18 30.49 -0.55
CA PRO A 97 -21.06 29.25 -1.31
C PRO A 97 -20.27 29.38 -2.62
N VAL A 98 -20.31 30.56 -3.26
CA VAL A 98 -19.56 30.83 -4.50
C VAL A 98 -18.04 30.75 -4.31
N ASP A 99 -17.53 31.01 -3.11
CA ASP A 99 -16.09 30.98 -2.81
C ASP A 99 -15.59 29.55 -2.48
N LEU A 100 -16.51 28.59 -2.28
CA LEU A 100 -16.19 27.23 -1.83
C LEU A 100 -15.35 26.44 -2.86
N PRO A 101 -15.67 26.44 -4.18
CA PRO A 101 -14.83 25.78 -5.19
C PRO A 101 -13.36 26.21 -5.15
N THR A 102 -13.11 27.52 -5.03
CA THR A 102 -11.74 28.06 -4.97
C THR A 102 -11.05 27.66 -3.67
N ALA A 103 -11.72 27.75 -2.52
CA ALA A 103 -11.16 27.32 -1.24
C ALA A 103 -10.83 25.82 -1.22
N LEU A 104 -11.70 25.00 -1.83
CA LEU A 104 -11.51 23.55 -1.98
C LEU A 104 -10.23 23.26 -2.77
N LEU A 105 -10.09 23.84 -3.97
CA LEU A 105 -8.93 23.64 -4.85
C LEU A 105 -7.62 24.15 -4.22
N ALA A 106 -7.64 25.34 -3.63
CA ALA A 106 -6.49 25.90 -2.93
C ALA A 106 -6.03 24.98 -1.77
N GLY A 107 -6.97 24.36 -1.06
CA GLY A 107 -6.67 23.39 -0.01
C GLY A 107 -6.02 22.12 -0.54
N LEU A 108 -6.46 21.58 -1.68
CA LEU A 108 -5.81 20.44 -2.33
C LEU A 108 -4.36 20.75 -2.71
N GLN A 109 -4.14 21.91 -3.34
CA GLN A 109 -2.80 22.30 -3.77
C GLN A 109 -1.86 22.57 -2.59
N SER A 110 -2.31 23.36 -1.61
CA SER A 110 -1.45 23.79 -0.49
C SER A 110 -1.25 22.72 0.58
N GLN A 111 -2.28 21.96 0.95
CA GLN A 111 -2.17 21.00 2.06
C GLN A 111 -1.66 19.63 1.60
N PHE A 112 -2.05 19.20 0.40
CA PHE A 112 -1.74 17.86 -0.13
C PHE A 112 -0.65 17.89 -1.20
N ALA A 113 -0.07 19.06 -1.50
CA ALA A 113 0.96 19.23 -2.52
C ALA A 113 0.54 18.71 -3.90
N VAL A 114 -0.75 18.83 -4.22
CA VAL A 114 -1.29 18.50 -5.54
C VAL A 114 -0.84 19.61 -6.51
N PRO A 115 -0.04 19.32 -7.56
CA PRO A 115 0.53 20.37 -8.40
C PRO A 115 -0.52 21.21 -9.13
N GLN A 116 -1.55 20.54 -9.64
CA GLN A 116 -2.63 21.16 -10.41
C GLN A 116 -3.94 20.48 -10.04
N ALA A 117 -4.99 21.28 -9.85
CA ALA A 117 -6.32 20.78 -9.53
C ALA A 117 -7.36 21.65 -10.26
N ALA A 118 -8.42 21.02 -10.73
CA ALA A 118 -9.54 21.70 -11.36
C ALA A 118 -10.86 21.12 -10.87
N LEU A 119 -11.89 21.96 -10.86
CA LEU A 119 -13.25 21.59 -10.50
C LEU A 119 -14.21 22.20 -11.52
N LYS A 120 -15.06 21.35 -12.09
CA LYS A 120 -16.23 21.77 -12.86
C LYS A 120 -17.48 21.15 -12.27
N LEU A 121 -18.51 21.98 -12.17
CA LEU A 121 -19.83 21.64 -11.70
C LEU A 121 -20.84 21.92 -12.81
N TRP A 122 -21.94 21.19 -12.82
CA TRP A 122 -23.07 21.43 -13.70
C TRP A 122 -24.35 21.20 -12.91
N ASP A 123 -25.48 21.58 -13.50
CA ASP A 123 -26.81 21.55 -12.85
C ASP A 123 -26.83 22.33 -11.51
N VAL A 124 -26.02 23.38 -11.44
CA VAL A 124 -25.99 24.32 -10.31
C VAL A 124 -27.19 25.27 -10.37
N ALA A 125 -27.53 25.90 -9.23
CA ALA A 125 -28.57 26.92 -9.21
C ALA A 125 -28.25 28.07 -10.18
N GLU A 126 -29.30 28.69 -10.75
CA GLU A 126 -29.19 29.72 -11.80
C GLU A 126 -28.28 30.90 -11.40
N VAL A 127 -28.28 31.27 -10.12
CA VAL A 127 -27.41 32.31 -9.56
C VAL A 127 -25.90 32.03 -9.73
N TYR A 128 -25.52 30.76 -9.91
CA TYR A 128 -24.14 30.32 -10.13
C TYR A 128 -23.86 29.94 -11.59
N ALA A 129 -24.86 30.03 -12.48
CA ALA A 129 -24.72 29.53 -13.84
C ALA A 129 -23.57 30.22 -14.60
N GLN A 130 -23.29 31.50 -14.31
CA GLN A 130 -22.22 32.26 -14.98
C GLN A 130 -20.85 32.15 -14.29
N GLU A 131 -20.74 31.37 -13.21
CA GLU A 131 -19.49 31.22 -12.48
C GLU A 131 -18.48 30.35 -13.24
N PRO A 132 -17.16 30.60 -13.13
CA PRO A 132 -16.14 29.85 -13.87
C PRO A 132 -16.16 28.34 -13.62
N PHE A 133 -16.54 27.91 -12.42
CA PHE A 133 -16.67 26.49 -12.08
C PHE A 133 -17.88 25.83 -12.75
N ALA A 134 -18.89 26.59 -13.18
CA ALA A 134 -20.10 26.09 -13.83
C ALA A 134 -19.99 26.02 -15.37
N GLN A 135 -18.87 26.50 -15.92
CA GLN A 135 -18.66 26.70 -17.36
C GLN A 135 -17.59 25.77 -17.93
N GLY A 136 -17.73 25.38 -19.20
CA GLY A 136 -16.70 24.59 -19.91
C GLY A 136 -16.70 23.08 -19.61
N ALA A 137 -17.75 22.54 -18.99
CA ALA A 137 -17.94 21.09 -18.89
C ALA A 137 -18.64 20.56 -20.16
N SER A 138 -17.87 19.89 -21.03
CA SER A 138 -18.35 19.23 -22.25
C SER A 138 -19.31 18.07 -21.96
N GLU A 139 -20.12 17.66 -22.94
CA GLU A 139 -20.97 16.47 -22.80
C GLU A 139 -20.15 15.20 -22.55
N ASP A 140 -18.98 15.08 -23.20
CA ASP A 140 -18.05 13.97 -23.00
C ASP A 140 -17.52 13.92 -21.57
N ALA A 141 -17.15 15.07 -20.99
CA ALA A 141 -16.72 15.14 -19.59
C ALA A 141 -17.84 14.73 -18.62
N ARG A 142 -19.09 15.13 -18.88
CA ARG A 142 -20.26 14.74 -18.07
C ARG A 142 -20.58 13.25 -18.20
N SER A 143 -20.48 12.70 -19.42
CA SER A 143 -20.66 11.28 -19.70
C SER A 143 -19.60 10.43 -18.98
N LEU A 144 -18.33 10.86 -19.06
CA LEU A 144 -17.22 10.25 -18.34
C LEU A 144 -17.48 10.24 -16.83
N ALA A 145 -17.80 11.39 -16.24
CA ALA A 145 -18.10 11.49 -14.80
C ALA A 145 -19.28 10.60 -14.39
N SER A 146 -20.31 10.48 -15.23
CA SER A 146 -21.47 9.62 -14.98
C SER A 146 -21.11 8.13 -15.04
N SER A 147 -20.17 7.75 -15.92
CA SER A 147 -19.71 6.37 -16.09
C SER A 147 -18.81 5.86 -14.95
N LEU A 148 -18.14 6.76 -14.22
CA LEU A 148 -17.19 6.42 -13.16
C LEU A 148 -17.89 5.96 -11.88
N SER A 149 -18.00 4.66 -11.63
CA SER A 149 -18.56 4.12 -10.39
C SER A 149 -17.68 4.40 -9.16
N ALA A 150 -16.37 4.52 -9.35
CA ALA A 150 -15.37 4.86 -8.34
C ALA A 150 -14.40 5.93 -8.90
N PRO A 151 -13.62 6.60 -8.04
CA PRO A 151 -12.55 7.48 -8.50
C PRO A 151 -11.60 6.76 -9.46
N TYR A 152 -11.26 7.44 -10.56
CA TYR A 152 -10.16 7.01 -11.42
C TYR A 152 -8.86 7.59 -10.88
N CYS A 153 -7.78 6.81 -10.85
CA CYS A 153 -6.43 7.30 -10.60
C CYS A 153 -5.47 6.49 -11.47
N GLY A 154 -4.77 7.16 -12.39
CA GLY A 154 -3.96 6.46 -13.36
C GLY A 154 -3.18 7.37 -14.29
N VAL A 155 -2.59 6.76 -15.31
CA VAL A 155 -1.84 7.46 -16.35
C VAL A 155 -2.73 8.37 -17.17
N ASN A 156 -2.18 9.50 -17.61
CA ASN A 156 -2.88 10.39 -18.50
C ASN A 156 -3.15 9.69 -19.84
N SER A 157 -4.44 9.42 -20.11
CA SER A 157 -4.91 8.73 -21.32
C SER A 157 -5.63 9.67 -22.29
N GLY A 158 -5.38 10.98 -22.21
CA GLY A 158 -5.93 11.98 -23.12
C GLY A 158 -7.40 12.32 -22.86
N PHE A 159 -7.83 12.31 -21.60
CA PHE A 159 -9.19 12.74 -21.24
C PHE A 159 -9.40 14.22 -21.58
N ASP A 160 -10.58 14.56 -22.08
CA ASP A 160 -10.94 15.94 -22.39
C ASP A 160 -10.70 16.86 -21.18
N VAL A 161 -11.11 16.44 -19.97
CA VAL A 161 -11.00 17.19 -18.70
C VAL A 161 -9.59 17.71 -18.33
N LEU A 162 -8.53 17.23 -18.99
CA LEU A 162 -7.19 17.77 -18.83
C LEU A 162 -7.10 19.26 -19.17
N HIS A 163 -7.89 19.74 -20.13
CA HIS A 163 -7.88 21.15 -20.54
C HIS A 163 -8.39 22.10 -19.44
N TRP A 164 -8.93 21.57 -18.34
CA TRP A 164 -9.30 22.37 -17.17
C TRP A 164 -8.12 22.76 -16.30
N LEU A 165 -6.97 22.08 -16.44
CA LEU A 165 -5.75 22.35 -15.70
C LEU A 165 -4.95 23.47 -16.38
N GLU A 166 -4.15 24.21 -15.61
CA GLU A 166 -3.37 25.35 -16.12
C GLU A 166 -2.25 24.92 -17.09
N GLU A 167 -1.61 23.78 -16.80
CA GLU A 167 -0.49 23.22 -17.56
C GLU A 167 -0.75 21.73 -17.90
N PRO A 168 -1.69 21.40 -18.80
CA PRO A 168 -2.09 20.02 -19.10
C PRO A 168 -0.94 19.14 -19.61
N GLU A 169 -0.03 19.74 -20.39
CA GLU A 169 1.16 19.11 -20.98
C GLU A 169 2.11 18.51 -19.93
N ARG A 170 2.07 19.01 -18.68
CA ARG A 170 2.94 18.56 -17.59
C ARG A 170 2.34 17.41 -16.78
N VAL A 171 1.13 16.98 -17.11
CA VAL A 171 0.38 15.97 -16.35
C VAL A 171 0.66 14.57 -16.88
N GLN A 172 1.42 13.79 -16.12
CA GLN A 172 1.73 12.38 -16.46
C GLN A 172 0.69 11.40 -15.90
N SER A 173 0.08 11.73 -14.77
CA SER A 173 -0.97 10.96 -14.12
C SER A 173 -2.01 11.90 -13.53
N LEU A 174 -3.22 11.41 -13.37
CA LEU A 174 -4.35 12.19 -12.90
C LEU A 174 -5.32 11.32 -12.07
N ALA A 175 -6.07 11.99 -11.20
CA ALA A 175 -7.18 11.40 -10.48
C ALA A 175 -8.48 12.14 -10.81
N LEU A 176 -9.55 11.41 -11.13
CA LEU A 176 -10.88 11.94 -11.42
C LEU A 176 -11.85 11.45 -10.36
N LEU A 177 -12.52 12.39 -9.70
CA LEU A 177 -13.52 12.11 -8.68
C LEU A 177 -14.86 12.70 -9.14
N PRO A 178 -15.86 11.88 -9.51
CA PRO A 178 -17.19 12.40 -9.79
C PRO A 178 -17.85 12.86 -8.49
N LEU A 179 -18.24 14.14 -8.43
CA LEU A 179 -19.02 14.67 -7.32
C LEU A 179 -20.51 14.42 -7.60
N ARG A 180 -21.16 13.68 -6.70
CA ARG A 180 -22.58 13.36 -6.79
C ARG A 180 -23.31 14.03 -5.62
N ALA A 181 -24.51 14.54 -5.89
CA ALA A 181 -25.44 14.87 -4.81
C ALA A 181 -25.75 13.58 -4.04
N ALA A 182 -25.76 13.68 -2.70
CA ALA A 182 -26.13 12.58 -1.81
C ALA A 182 -27.63 12.30 -1.87
#